data_AF-A0A9Y2ND72-F1
#
_entry.id   AF-A0A9Y2ND72-F1
#
_cell.length_a   1.000
_cell.length_b   1.000
_cell.length_c   1.000
_cell.angle_alpha   90.00
_cell.angle_beta   90.00
_cell.angle_gamma   90.00
#
_symmetry.space_group_name_H-M   'P 1'
#
loop_
_entity.id
_entity.type
_entity.pdbx_description
1 polymer ?
#
loop_
_entity_poly.entity_id
_entity_poly.type
_entity_poly.pdbx_seq_one_letter_code
_entity_poly.pdbx_strand_id
1 'polypeptide(L)'
;MQTVDVGELSVAAYRKVAPDWVVEPLLAVAERLRGARVIHLSATPYGGGVSELLRSAVPLYNDLGVHATWKIISGEPAFFAVTKKLHNALQGGKDPITDADIRLYEENSRRNAEEISADPDFAGCDFVFVHDPQPAAILSFSDFRRGKSIWRCHIDTSQPAPSAWGYLGKFVEHYDATVFTMAQFVPPTLSPGLADIISPAIDPLSPKNMSLDDRTAHAVLNWIGIEPDRPLVTQVSRFDPWKDPLGVIDAFRLVRPEVPGLQLALVGSMALDDPEGWEVYRRISDATRADPDIHVFTNLTGVGNVEVNAFQRFSSVMIQKSIREGFGLVVSEALWKGTPIVAGRTGGIPLQVADDTGGLLVDSTDECAKALLGLLQDPGRSAALGASGRERVRQYFLLPRLLLDELTLLDGLAHDDPPGALMSRFDHRDPVCGLGVPPGAGTPSAIADGHTYSFCSQQCRTAFLRARSGSAS
;
A
#
# COMPACT_ATOMS: atom_id res chain seq x y z
N MET A 1 -20.17 17.82 0.60
CA MET A 1 -18.96 16.98 0.53
C MET A 1 -17.88 17.69 -0.28
N GLN A 2 -16.61 17.62 0.12
CA GLN A 2 -15.52 18.33 -0.56
C GLN A 2 -14.98 17.50 -1.73
N THR A 3 -14.80 18.13 -2.90
CA THR A 3 -14.06 17.53 -4.02
C THR A 3 -12.58 17.90 -3.90
N VAL A 4 -11.69 16.94 -4.15
CA VAL A 4 -10.24 17.17 -4.14
C VAL A 4 -9.76 17.50 -5.53
N ASP A 5 -9.12 18.65 -5.68
CA ASP A 5 -8.44 19.01 -6.92
C ASP A 5 -7.20 18.13 -7.09
N VAL A 6 -7.11 17.48 -8.25
CA VAL A 6 -5.95 16.70 -8.68
C VAL A 6 -5.33 17.35 -9.91
N GLY A 7 -4.04 17.11 -10.13
CA GLY A 7 -3.35 17.62 -11.31
C GLY A 7 -3.77 16.90 -12.59
N GLU A 8 -3.00 17.10 -13.66
CA GLU A 8 -3.12 16.32 -14.89
C GLU A 8 -1.94 15.36 -14.99
N LEU A 9 -2.21 14.10 -15.33
CA LEU A 9 -1.20 13.07 -15.61
C LEU A 9 -1.62 12.33 -16.88
N SER A 10 -0.64 11.83 -17.64
CA SER A 10 -0.92 11.04 -18.84
C SER A 10 -0.31 9.65 -18.77
N VAL A 11 -1.09 8.63 -19.10
CA VAL A 11 -0.64 7.24 -19.20
C VAL A 11 0.48 7.09 -20.24
N ALA A 12 0.53 7.96 -21.25
CA ALA A 12 1.63 8.00 -22.21
C ALA A 12 3.01 8.21 -21.55
N ALA A 13 3.07 8.95 -20.43
CA ALA A 13 4.32 9.17 -19.69
C ALA A 13 4.89 7.87 -19.08
N TYR A 14 4.03 6.86 -18.88
CA TYR A 14 4.40 5.59 -18.27
C TYR A 14 4.91 4.56 -19.29
N ARG A 15 4.70 4.75 -20.61
CA ARG A 15 5.13 3.82 -21.67
C ARG A 15 6.63 3.53 -21.66
N LYS A 16 7.45 4.44 -21.13
CA LYS A 16 8.91 4.25 -21.01
C LYS A 16 9.33 3.48 -19.76
N VAL A 17 8.40 3.22 -18.85
CA VAL A 17 8.68 2.74 -17.49
C VAL A 17 7.91 1.45 -17.19
N ALA A 18 6.60 1.45 -17.45
CA ALA A 18 5.74 0.30 -17.27
C ALA A 18 5.87 -0.68 -18.45
N PRO A 19 5.74 -2.00 -18.23
CA PRO A 19 5.78 -2.99 -19.30
C PRO A 19 4.61 -2.88 -20.28
N ASP A 20 4.84 -3.19 -21.56
CA ASP A 20 3.79 -3.19 -22.59
C ASP A 20 2.66 -4.21 -22.28
N TRP A 21 2.99 -5.34 -21.65
CA TRP A 21 1.98 -6.33 -21.22
C TRP A 21 1.03 -5.79 -20.15
N VAL A 22 1.35 -4.66 -19.51
CA VAL A 22 0.46 -3.94 -18.61
C VAL A 22 -0.23 -2.80 -19.35
N VAL A 23 0.52 -1.98 -20.09
CA VAL A 23 0.00 -0.76 -20.71
C VAL A 23 -0.98 -1.05 -21.84
N GLU A 24 -0.72 -2.04 -22.69
CA GLU A 24 -1.61 -2.33 -23.82
C GLU A 24 -2.97 -2.89 -23.35
N PRO A 25 -3.04 -3.86 -22.42
CA PRO A 25 -4.33 -4.26 -21.85
C PRO A 25 -5.04 -3.14 -21.08
N LEU A 26 -4.29 -2.26 -20.40
CA LEU A 26 -4.86 -1.11 -19.69
C LEU A 26 -5.62 -0.21 -20.66
N LEU A 27 -5.00 0.14 -21.79
CA LEU A 27 -5.64 0.97 -22.81
C LEU A 27 -6.86 0.27 -23.43
N ALA A 28 -6.77 -1.05 -23.65
CA ALA A 28 -7.88 -1.82 -24.20
C ALA A 28 -9.09 -1.88 -23.26
N VAL A 29 -8.89 -2.04 -21.93
CA VAL A 29 -10.00 -2.01 -20.96
C VAL A 29 -10.54 -0.61 -20.76
N ALA A 30 -9.66 0.41 -20.73
CA ALA A 30 -10.07 1.80 -20.65
C ALA A 30 -10.99 2.22 -21.81
N GLU A 31 -10.71 1.74 -23.04
CA GLU A 31 -11.56 2.03 -24.20
C GLU A 31 -12.98 1.50 -24.02
N ARG A 32 -13.15 0.31 -23.41
CA ARG A 32 -14.48 -0.26 -23.14
C ARG A 32 -15.25 0.52 -22.06
N LEU A 33 -14.52 1.15 -21.14
CA LEU A 33 -15.06 1.99 -20.07
C LEU A 33 -15.09 3.48 -20.42
N ARG A 34 -14.78 3.86 -21.66
CA ARG A 34 -14.71 5.27 -22.07
C ARG A 34 -16.04 5.97 -21.81
N GLY A 35 -16.00 7.08 -21.06
CA GLY A 35 -17.16 7.86 -20.66
C GLY A 35 -17.79 7.43 -19.35
N ALA A 36 -17.37 6.29 -18.76
CA ALA A 36 -17.86 5.86 -17.45
C ALA A 36 -17.49 6.87 -16.36
N ARG A 37 -18.37 7.04 -15.38
CA ARG A 37 -18.26 8.01 -14.30
C ARG A 37 -17.96 7.30 -12.98
N VAL A 38 -16.82 7.61 -12.39
CA VAL A 38 -16.31 6.96 -11.17
C VAL A 38 -16.19 7.97 -10.04
N ILE A 39 -16.64 7.61 -8.84
CA ILE A 39 -16.41 8.39 -7.63
C ILE A 39 -15.53 7.59 -6.68
N HIS A 40 -14.45 8.20 -6.22
CA HIS A 40 -13.66 7.72 -5.09
C HIS A 40 -14.04 8.50 -3.84
N LEU A 41 -14.52 7.79 -2.81
CA LEU A 41 -14.90 8.36 -1.52
C LEU A 41 -13.89 7.93 -0.46
N SER A 42 -13.23 8.88 0.21
CA SER A 42 -12.25 8.60 1.27
C SER A 42 -12.33 9.56 2.46
N ALA A 43 -11.53 9.28 3.50
CA ALA A 43 -11.57 10.01 4.76
C ALA A 43 -10.75 11.31 4.78
N THR A 44 -9.68 11.40 4.00
CA THR A 44 -8.75 12.54 4.02
C THR A 44 -8.09 12.77 2.66
N PRO A 45 -7.82 14.03 2.25
CA PRO A 45 -7.08 14.34 1.02
C PRO A 45 -5.55 14.31 1.20
N TYR A 46 -5.10 14.26 2.46
CA TYR A 46 -3.69 14.39 2.82
C TYR A 46 -3.29 13.39 3.91
N GLY A 47 -2.04 12.96 3.87
CA GLY A 47 -1.50 11.95 4.79
C GLY A 47 -2.00 10.54 4.44
N GLY A 48 -1.10 9.57 4.52
CA GLY A 48 -1.39 8.16 4.28
C GLY A 48 -1.36 7.72 2.82
N GLY A 49 -1.29 6.41 2.63
CA GLY A 49 -1.13 5.77 1.32
C GLY A 49 -2.33 5.95 0.38
N VAL A 50 -3.56 5.99 0.91
CA VAL A 50 -4.79 6.19 0.10
C VAL A 50 -4.76 7.55 -0.59
N SER A 51 -4.45 8.62 0.15
CA SER A 51 -4.37 9.98 -0.38
C SER A 51 -3.28 10.12 -1.45
N GLU A 52 -2.13 9.48 -1.24
CA GLU A 52 -1.02 9.48 -2.21
C GLU A 52 -1.38 8.72 -3.49
N LEU A 53 -2.06 7.58 -3.34
CA LEU A 53 -2.55 6.76 -4.45
C LEU A 53 -3.59 7.51 -5.28
N LEU A 54 -4.66 8.03 -4.64
CA LEU A 54 -5.76 8.70 -5.36
C LEU A 54 -5.32 9.97 -6.07
N ARG A 55 -4.37 10.70 -5.50
CA ARG A 55 -3.79 11.90 -6.12
C ARG A 55 -3.08 11.63 -7.43
N SER A 56 -2.66 10.37 -7.66
CA SER A 56 -2.02 9.93 -8.90
C SER A 56 -2.99 9.12 -9.78
N ALA A 57 -3.85 8.29 -9.17
CA ALA A 57 -4.78 7.43 -9.88
C ALA A 57 -5.89 8.21 -10.58
N VAL A 58 -6.58 9.11 -9.87
CA VAL A 58 -7.73 9.87 -10.39
C VAL A 58 -7.40 10.63 -11.68
N PRO A 59 -6.29 11.38 -11.80
CA PRO A 59 -5.97 12.04 -13.07
C PRO A 59 -5.66 11.07 -14.22
N LEU A 60 -5.13 9.88 -13.92
CA LEU A 60 -4.90 8.85 -14.93
C LEU A 60 -6.18 8.15 -15.38
N TYR A 61 -7.16 7.94 -14.49
CA TYR A 61 -8.52 7.55 -14.90
C TYR A 61 -9.04 8.55 -15.95
N ASN A 62 -8.92 9.84 -15.65
CA ASN A 62 -9.40 10.91 -16.54
C ASN A 62 -8.67 10.93 -17.89
N ASP A 63 -7.35 10.76 -17.93
CA ASP A 63 -6.57 10.64 -19.18
C ASP A 63 -6.96 9.40 -20.01
N LEU A 64 -7.33 8.30 -19.33
CA LEU A 64 -7.86 7.09 -19.96
C LEU A 64 -9.29 7.25 -20.50
N GLY A 65 -9.94 8.39 -20.27
CA GLY A 65 -11.31 8.65 -20.69
C GLY A 65 -12.37 8.11 -19.74
N VAL A 66 -11.98 7.73 -18.52
CA VAL A 66 -12.90 7.35 -17.43
C VAL A 66 -13.01 8.53 -16.47
N HIS A 67 -14.19 9.14 -16.38
CA HIS A 67 -14.40 10.38 -15.64
C HIS A 67 -14.43 10.12 -14.13
N ALA A 68 -13.29 10.26 -13.48
CA ALA A 68 -13.11 10.02 -12.06
C ALA A 68 -13.10 11.32 -11.25
N THR A 69 -13.83 11.33 -10.13
CA THR A 69 -13.80 12.39 -9.12
C THR A 69 -13.43 11.83 -7.75
N TRP A 70 -12.79 12.64 -6.92
CA TRP A 70 -12.40 12.27 -5.56
C TRP A 70 -13.11 13.15 -4.54
N LYS A 71 -13.92 12.53 -3.69
CA LYS A 71 -14.73 13.18 -2.66
C LYS A 71 -14.23 12.78 -1.26
N ILE A 72 -14.25 13.73 -0.32
CA ILE A 72 -13.83 13.54 1.07
C ILE A 72 -15.02 13.68 2.01
N ILE A 73 -15.16 12.73 2.93
CA ILE A 73 -16.17 12.79 3.98
C ILE A 73 -15.90 13.91 4.98
N SER A 74 -16.98 14.51 5.47
CA SER A 74 -16.95 15.45 6.59
C SER A 74 -17.05 14.69 7.92
N GLY A 75 -16.38 15.16 8.96
CA GLY A 75 -16.46 14.53 10.28
C GLY A 75 -15.93 15.42 11.39
N GLU A 76 -16.54 15.32 12.57
CA GLU A 76 -16.03 15.95 13.78
C GLU A 76 -14.91 15.09 14.42
N PRO A 77 -14.03 15.66 15.27
CA PRO A 77 -12.94 14.91 15.89
C PRO A 77 -13.39 13.64 16.62
N ALA A 78 -14.57 13.66 17.25
CA ALA A 78 -15.13 12.49 17.93
C ALA A 78 -15.45 11.34 16.95
N PHE A 79 -15.93 11.64 15.74
CA PHE A 79 -16.14 10.64 14.70
C PHE A 79 -14.81 10.01 14.27
N PHE A 80 -13.77 10.82 14.05
CA PHE A 80 -12.46 10.29 13.69
C PHE A 80 -11.83 9.45 14.79
N ALA A 81 -12.03 9.79 16.07
CA ALA A 81 -11.64 8.95 17.20
C ALA A 81 -12.34 7.58 17.17
N VAL A 82 -13.65 7.54 16.89
CA VAL A 82 -14.41 6.29 16.72
C VAL A 82 -13.89 5.48 15.54
N THR A 83 -13.67 6.10 14.39
CA THR A 83 -13.17 5.37 13.21
C THR A 83 -11.75 4.85 13.40
N LYS A 84 -10.89 5.56 14.14
CA LYS A 84 -9.56 5.06 14.54
C LYS A 84 -9.67 3.84 15.45
N LYS A 85 -10.59 3.86 16.41
CA LYS A 85 -10.90 2.70 17.25
C LYS A 85 -11.39 1.51 16.42
N LEU A 86 -12.31 1.74 15.48
CA LEU A 86 -12.80 0.72 14.54
C LEU A 86 -11.66 0.16 13.66
N HIS A 87 -10.82 1.03 13.10
CA HIS A 87 -9.64 0.67 12.31
C HIS A 87 -8.66 -0.20 13.11
N ASN A 88 -8.41 0.13 14.37
CA ASN A 88 -7.54 -0.67 15.24
C ASN A 88 -8.18 -2.02 15.57
N ALA A 89 -9.47 -2.05 15.90
CA ALA A 89 -10.21 -3.27 16.22
C ALA A 89 -10.27 -4.24 15.02
N LEU A 90 -10.45 -3.72 13.80
CA LEU A 90 -10.42 -4.51 12.57
C LEU A 90 -9.05 -5.14 12.28
N GLN A 91 -7.97 -4.56 12.82
CA GLN A 91 -6.62 -5.10 12.76
C GLN A 91 -6.25 -5.89 14.03
N GLY A 92 -7.23 -6.40 14.77
CA GLY A 92 -7.02 -7.25 15.96
C GLY A 92 -6.80 -6.48 17.27
N GLY A 93 -7.03 -5.17 17.28
CA GLY A 93 -7.11 -4.38 18.50
C GLY A 93 -8.21 -4.87 19.43
N LYS A 94 -8.00 -4.71 20.75
CA LYS A 94 -8.88 -5.27 21.78
C LYS A 94 -9.96 -4.32 22.28
N ASP A 95 -9.90 -3.05 21.89
CA ASP A 95 -10.83 -2.04 22.36
C ASP A 95 -12.24 -2.31 21.81
N PRO A 96 -13.26 -2.48 22.67
CA PRO A 96 -14.59 -2.88 22.22
C PRO A 96 -15.32 -1.71 21.56
N ILE A 97 -15.96 -1.95 20.42
CA ILE A 97 -16.87 -0.97 19.79
C ILE A 97 -18.16 -0.91 20.61
N THR A 98 -18.48 0.27 21.14
CA THR A 98 -19.64 0.50 22.01
C THR A 98 -20.85 0.99 21.21
N ASP A 99 -22.05 0.91 21.80
CA ASP A 99 -23.25 1.46 21.17
C ASP A 99 -23.17 2.99 20.96
N ALA A 100 -22.41 3.69 21.81
CA ALA A 100 -22.17 5.12 21.62
C ALA A 100 -21.28 5.38 20.40
N ASP A 101 -20.24 4.56 20.21
CA ASP A 101 -19.38 4.61 19.01
C ASP A 101 -20.21 4.36 17.74
N ILE A 102 -21.06 3.32 17.76
CA ILE A 102 -21.96 2.98 16.64
C ILE A 102 -22.88 4.14 16.31
N ARG A 103 -23.58 4.73 17.30
CA ARG A 103 -24.47 5.86 17.07
C ARG A 103 -23.76 7.04 16.42
N LEU A 104 -22.58 7.40 16.93
CA LEU A 104 -21.81 8.52 16.39
C LEU A 104 -21.33 8.25 14.95
N TYR A 105 -20.88 7.02 14.68
CA TYR A 105 -20.47 6.60 13.35
C TYR A 105 -21.65 6.66 12.35
N GLU A 106 -22.82 6.13 12.72
CA GLU A 106 -23.98 6.15 11.82
C GLU A 106 -24.57 7.54 11.65
N GLU A 107 -24.60 8.37 12.69
CA GLU A 107 -25.04 9.77 12.59
C GLU A 107 -24.16 10.55 11.60
N ASN A 108 -22.83 10.40 11.70
CA ASN A 108 -21.92 11.01 10.74
C ASN A 108 -22.08 10.43 9.33
N SER A 109 -22.30 9.12 9.22
CA SER A 109 -22.52 8.45 7.93
C SER A 109 -23.81 8.94 7.25
N ARG A 110 -24.90 9.16 8.01
CA ARG A 110 -26.16 9.72 7.48
C ARG A 110 -25.99 11.15 6.99
N ARG A 111 -25.31 12.01 7.76
CA ARG A 111 -24.99 13.38 7.31
C ARG A 111 -24.21 13.39 5.99
N ASN A 112 -23.18 12.54 5.89
CA ASN A 112 -22.42 12.42 4.64
C ASN A 112 -23.24 11.81 3.50
N ALA A 113 -24.18 10.91 3.80
CA ALA A 113 -25.08 10.34 2.81
C ALA A 113 -26.03 11.40 2.24
N GLU A 114 -26.55 12.31 3.07
CA GLU A 114 -27.34 13.46 2.62
C GLU A 114 -26.50 14.39 1.72
N GLU A 115 -25.26 14.68 2.13
CA GLU A 115 -24.35 15.52 1.35
C GLU A 115 -23.98 14.92 -0.01
N ILE A 116 -23.68 13.62 -0.09
CA ILE A 116 -23.30 12.97 -1.35
C ILE A 116 -24.50 12.76 -2.26
N SER A 117 -25.70 12.48 -1.72
CA SER A 117 -26.92 12.35 -2.51
C SER A 117 -27.32 13.68 -3.17
N ALA A 118 -26.92 14.81 -2.60
CA ALA A 118 -27.10 16.14 -3.18
C ALA A 118 -26.02 16.51 -4.22
N ASP A 119 -24.96 15.72 -4.37
CA ASP A 119 -23.88 15.97 -5.32
C ASP A 119 -24.29 15.56 -6.75
N PRO A 120 -24.26 16.48 -7.73
CA PRO A 120 -24.64 16.17 -9.10
C PRO A 120 -23.75 15.11 -9.74
N ASP A 121 -22.50 14.95 -9.28
CA ASP A 121 -21.62 13.92 -9.81
C ASP A 121 -22.10 12.52 -9.42
N PHE A 122 -22.74 12.39 -8.26
CA PHE A 122 -23.21 11.14 -7.69
C PHE A 122 -24.47 10.61 -8.37
N ALA A 123 -25.42 11.48 -8.70
CA ALA A 123 -26.71 11.07 -9.29
C ALA A 123 -26.56 10.31 -10.62
N GLY A 124 -25.46 10.54 -11.35
CA GLY A 124 -25.17 9.90 -12.63
C GLY A 124 -23.86 9.11 -12.63
N CYS A 125 -23.32 8.70 -11.47
CA CYS A 125 -22.13 7.87 -11.45
C CYS A 125 -22.45 6.41 -11.79
N ASP A 126 -21.53 5.76 -12.50
CA ASP A 126 -21.64 4.34 -12.87
C ASP A 126 -20.99 3.47 -11.79
N PHE A 127 -19.92 3.98 -11.16
CA PHE A 127 -19.16 3.26 -10.15
C PHE A 127 -18.79 4.14 -8.95
N VAL A 128 -18.81 3.56 -7.75
CA VAL A 128 -18.35 4.23 -6.52
C VAL A 128 -17.37 3.34 -5.77
N PHE A 129 -16.12 3.77 -5.65
CA PHE A 129 -15.15 3.21 -4.72
C PHE A 129 -15.27 3.89 -3.36
N VAL A 130 -15.47 3.08 -2.32
CA VAL A 130 -15.51 3.52 -0.92
C VAL A 130 -14.27 2.98 -0.21
N HIS A 131 -13.35 3.88 0.15
CA HIS A 131 -12.05 3.52 0.69
C HIS A 131 -12.09 3.43 2.23
N ASP A 132 -11.72 2.26 2.76
CA ASP A 132 -11.55 1.96 4.18
C ASP A 132 -12.84 2.02 5.03
N PRO A 133 -12.78 1.73 6.35
CA PRO A 133 -13.96 1.67 7.21
C PRO A 133 -14.69 2.98 7.43
N GLN A 134 -14.04 4.14 7.33
CA GLN A 134 -14.61 5.43 7.74
C GLN A 134 -15.86 5.81 6.91
N PRO A 135 -15.84 5.69 5.57
CA PRO A 135 -17.02 5.96 4.74
C PRO A 135 -17.93 4.73 4.48
N ALA A 136 -17.62 3.54 5.02
CA ALA A 136 -18.19 2.28 4.54
C ALA A 136 -19.72 2.18 4.65
N ALA A 137 -20.36 2.88 5.60
CA ALA A 137 -21.81 2.84 5.78
C ALA A 137 -22.57 3.93 5.01
N ILE A 138 -21.88 4.89 4.37
CA ILE A 138 -22.51 6.05 3.74
C ILE A 138 -23.50 5.61 2.66
N LEU A 139 -23.09 4.69 1.78
CA LEU A 139 -23.96 4.25 0.68
C LEU A 139 -25.25 3.61 1.18
N SER A 140 -25.21 2.87 2.30
CA SER A 140 -26.38 2.26 2.92
C SER A 140 -27.40 3.27 3.45
N PHE A 141 -26.99 4.51 3.70
CA PHE A 141 -27.86 5.62 4.11
C PHE A 141 -28.18 6.60 2.98
N SER A 142 -27.66 6.36 1.77
CA SER A 142 -27.86 7.21 0.60
C SER A 142 -28.96 6.69 -0.32
N ASP A 143 -29.30 7.48 -1.34
CA ASP A 143 -30.18 7.10 -2.43
C ASP A 143 -29.45 6.36 -3.58
N PHE A 144 -28.21 5.91 -3.36
CA PHE A 144 -27.47 5.10 -4.32
C PHE A 144 -28.24 3.82 -4.64
N ARG A 145 -28.82 3.77 -5.84
CA ARG A 145 -29.62 2.64 -6.36
C ARG A 145 -29.26 2.27 -7.79
N ARG A 146 -28.42 3.08 -8.45
CA ARG A 146 -27.99 2.93 -9.84
C ARG A 146 -26.47 2.97 -9.86
N GLY A 147 -25.85 2.09 -10.64
CA GLY A 147 -24.40 1.91 -10.66
C GLY A 147 -23.94 0.73 -9.79
N LYS A 148 -22.62 0.57 -9.69
CA LYS A 148 -21.95 -0.51 -8.94
C LYS A 148 -21.06 0.08 -7.84
N SER A 149 -21.12 -0.53 -6.67
CA SER A 149 -20.42 -0.10 -5.47
C SER A 149 -19.26 -1.04 -5.14
N ILE A 150 -18.10 -0.47 -4.83
CA ILE A 150 -16.90 -1.23 -4.50
C ILE A 150 -16.37 -0.76 -3.15
N TRP A 151 -16.28 -1.66 -2.17
CA TRP A 151 -15.60 -1.37 -0.91
C TRP A 151 -14.12 -1.76 -1.00
N ARG A 152 -13.22 -0.78 -0.89
CA ARG A 152 -11.77 -0.98 -0.98
C ARG A 152 -11.14 -0.94 0.40
N CYS A 153 -10.71 -2.09 0.90
CA CYS A 153 -10.04 -2.25 2.18
C CYS A 153 -8.51 -2.17 2.03
N HIS A 154 -7.87 -1.19 2.69
CA HIS A 154 -6.42 -1.00 2.67
C HIS A 154 -5.71 -1.57 3.90
N ILE A 155 -6.46 -2.07 4.88
CA ILE A 155 -5.95 -2.56 6.18
C ILE A 155 -5.95 -4.09 6.26
N ASP A 156 -5.22 -4.63 7.24
CA ASP A 156 -5.19 -6.06 7.54
C ASP A 156 -6.42 -6.47 8.35
N THR A 157 -7.37 -7.15 7.71
CA THR A 157 -8.56 -7.72 8.35
C THR A 157 -8.51 -9.25 8.45
N SER A 158 -7.32 -9.83 8.55
CA SER A 158 -7.14 -11.29 8.72
C SER A 158 -7.64 -11.79 10.09
N GLN A 159 -7.49 -10.97 11.13
CA GLN A 159 -7.88 -11.29 12.51
C GLN A 159 -8.64 -10.12 13.17
N PRO A 160 -9.80 -9.72 12.64
CA PRO A 160 -10.53 -8.58 13.18
C PRO A 160 -11.21 -8.95 14.51
N ALA A 161 -11.38 -7.97 15.40
CA ALA A 161 -12.23 -8.13 16.56
C ALA A 161 -13.66 -8.51 16.10
N PRO A 162 -14.26 -9.60 16.62
CA PRO A 162 -15.55 -10.08 16.13
C PRO A 162 -16.68 -9.05 16.19
N SER A 163 -16.69 -8.18 17.21
CA SER A 163 -17.67 -7.10 17.35
C SER A 163 -17.51 -6.01 16.28
N ALA A 164 -16.27 -5.68 15.91
CA ALA A 164 -15.97 -4.68 14.89
C ALA A 164 -16.38 -5.19 13.50
N TRP A 165 -15.96 -6.41 13.14
CA TRP A 165 -16.33 -7.00 11.85
C TRP A 165 -17.81 -7.33 11.77
N GLY A 166 -18.40 -7.89 12.83
CA GLY A 166 -19.84 -8.18 12.87
C GLY A 166 -20.73 -6.93 12.77
N TYR A 167 -20.21 -5.75 13.13
CA TYR A 167 -20.89 -4.48 12.89
C TYR A 167 -20.66 -3.97 11.46
N LEU A 168 -19.40 -3.81 11.04
CA LEU A 168 -19.06 -3.22 9.74
C LEU A 168 -19.51 -4.10 8.56
N GLY A 169 -19.43 -5.43 8.72
CA GLY A 169 -19.84 -6.43 7.73
C GLY A 169 -21.28 -6.26 7.25
N LYS A 170 -22.16 -5.75 8.12
CA LYS A 170 -23.56 -5.41 7.77
C LYS A 170 -23.68 -4.39 6.64
N PHE A 171 -22.67 -3.54 6.46
CA PHE A 171 -22.62 -2.57 5.37
C PHE A 171 -21.79 -3.10 4.21
N VAL A 172 -20.65 -3.73 4.51
CA VAL A 172 -19.71 -4.23 3.50
C VAL A 172 -20.32 -5.33 2.63
N GLU A 173 -21.16 -6.20 3.18
CA GLU A 173 -21.82 -7.27 2.40
C GLU A 173 -22.88 -6.76 1.41
N HIS A 174 -23.24 -5.47 1.45
CA HIS A 174 -24.15 -4.86 0.49
C HIS A 174 -23.45 -4.21 -0.70
N TYR A 175 -22.12 -4.22 -0.73
CA TYR A 175 -21.36 -3.75 -1.89
C TYR A 175 -21.39 -4.79 -3.01
N ASP A 176 -21.38 -4.32 -4.27
CA ASP A 176 -21.30 -5.20 -5.44
C ASP A 176 -19.96 -5.94 -5.52
N ALA A 177 -18.89 -5.33 -5.01
CA ALA A 177 -17.58 -5.97 -4.84
C ALA A 177 -16.84 -5.43 -3.61
N THR A 178 -15.93 -6.25 -3.09
CA THR A 178 -14.97 -5.86 -2.06
C THR A 178 -13.55 -6.13 -2.55
N VAL A 179 -12.62 -5.24 -2.27
CA VAL A 179 -11.25 -5.33 -2.77
C VAL A 179 -10.27 -5.26 -1.61
N PHE A 180 -9.45 -6.31 -1.47
CA PHE A 180 -8.42 -6.40 -0.44
C PHE A 180 -7.03 -6.30 -1.04
N THR A 181 -6.06 -5.90 -0.21
CA THR A 181 -4.66 -5.80 -0.65
C THR A 181 -4.04 -7.17 -0.91
N MET A 182 -4.44 -8.18 -0.13
CA MET A 182 -3.95 -9.55 -0.19
C MET A 182 -5.06 -10.53 0.19
N ALA A 183 -5.00 -11.75 -0.35
CA ALA A 183 -5.96 -12.82 -0.03
C ALA A 183 -6.05 -13.10 1.47
N GLN A 184 -4.91 -13.07 2.18
CA GLN A 184 -4.85 -13.29 3.62
C GLN A 184 -5.58 -12.24 4.46
N PHE A 185 -5.85 -11.06 3.90
CA PHE A 185 -6.59 -10.00 4.62
C PHE A 185 -8.10 -10.15 4.47
N VAL A 186 -8.58 -11.02 3.59
CA VAL A 186 -10.02 -11.28 3.45
C VAL A 186 -10.53 -11.91 4.76
N PRO A 187 -11.52 -11.30 5.44
CA PRO A 187 -12.07 -11.85 6.67
C PRO A 187 -12.68 -13.23 6.42
N PRO A 188 -12.45 -14.22 7.31
CA PRO A 188 -12.97 -15.57 7.12
C PRO A 188 -14.49 -15.68 7.01
N THR A 189 -15.23 -14.70 7.54
CA THR A 189 -16.69 -14.68 7.53
C THR A 189 -17.28 -13.84 6.39
N LEU A 190 -16.46 -13.23 5.53
CA LEU A 190 -16.97 -12.54 4.35
C LEU A 190 -17.58 -13.56 3.38
N SER A 191 -18.74 -13.23 2.81
CA SER A 191 -19.41 -14.11 1.84
C SER A 191 -18.49 -14.48 0.66
N PRO A 192 -18.41 -15.78 0.29
CA PRO A 192 -17.60 -16.21 -0.85
C PRO A 192 -18.01 -15.50 -2.14
N GLY A 193 -17.02 -15.15 -2.98
CA GLY A 193 -17.28 -14.48 -4.26
C GLY A 193 -17.58 -12.99 -4.17
N LEU A 194 -17.35 -12.34 -3.02
CA LEU A 194 -17.37 -10.87 -2.91
C LEU A 194 -15.98 -10.24 -2.97
N ALA A 195 -14.90 -11.00 -2.82
CA ALA A 195 -13.55 -10.48 -2.66
C ALA A 195 -12.71 -10.59 -3.93
N ASP A 196 -12.12 -9.46 -4.34
CA ASP A 196 -11.04 -9.38 -5.31
C ASP A 196 -9.74 -8.90 -4.65
N ILE A 197 -8.60 -9.36 -5.17
CA ILE A 197 -7.29 -9.05 -4.63
C ILE A 197 -6.55 -8.11 -5.58
N ILE A 198 -6.37 -6.87 -5.14
CA ILE A 198 -5.64 -5.85 -5.88
C ILE A 198 -4.60 -5.26 -4.95
N SER A 199 -3.32 -5.48 -5.24
CA SER A 199 -2.25 -4.90 -4.44
C SER A 199 -2.07 -3.40 -4.75
N PRO A 200 -1.71 -2.56 -3.76
CA PRO A 200 -1.33 -1.17 -3.99
C PRO A 200 -0.15 -1.03 -4.96
N ALA A 201 0.03 0.19 -5.47
CA ALA A 201 1.14 0.57 -6.33
C ALA A 201 1.75 1.89 -5.89
N ILE A 202 2.97 2.12 -6.32
CA ILE A 202 3.59 3.45 -6.31
C ILE A 202 3.39 4.13 -7.68
N ASP A 203 3.30 5.46 -7.67
CA ASP A 203 3.48 6.25 -8.89
C ASP A 203 4.98 6.54 -9.09
N PRO A 204 5.64 5.99 -10.11
CA PRO A 204 7.05 6.23 -10.39
C PRO A 204 7.37 7.68 -10.82
N LEU A 205 6.35 8.49 -11.14
CA LEU A 205 6.50 9.87 -11.59
C LEU A 205 6.15 10.90 -10.51
N SER A 206 5.64 10.47 -9.35
CA SER A 206 5.33 11.38 -8.25
C SER A 206 6.60 11.94 -7.62
N PRO A 207 6.56 13.09 -6.92
CA PRO A 207 7.73 13.66 -6.24
C PRO A 207 8.43 12.69 -5.29
N LYS A 208 7.72 11.69 -4.75
CA LYS A 208 8.25 10.64 -3.88
C LYS A 208 9.15 9.63 -4.61
N ASN A 209 8.93 9.41 -5.90
CA ASN A 209 9.52 8.29 -6.64
C ASN A 209 10.16 8.67 -7.98
N MET A 210 9.93 9.89 -8.45
CA MET A 210 10.56 10.40 -9.66
C MET A 210 12.08 10.31 -9.52
N SER A 211 12.76 10.11 -10.65
CA SER A 211 14.22 10.11 -10.67
C SER A 211 14.74 11.47 -10.19
N LEU A 212 15.49 11.45 -9.09
CA LEU A 212 16.19 12.62 -8.57
C LEU A 212 17.66 12.51 -8.99
N ASP A 213 18.23 13.56 -9.57
CA ASP A 213 19.65 13.55 -9.90
C ASP A 213 20.50 13.58 -8.62
N ASP A 214 21.71 13.03 -8.71
CA ASP A 214 22.54 12.83 -7.53
C ASP A 214 22.90 14.15 -6.86
N ARG A 215 23.22 15.20 -7.63
CA ARG A 215 23.58 16.50 -7.08
C ARG A 215 22.44 17.10 -6.26
N THR A 216 21.21 17.05 -6.77
CA THR A 216 20.03 17.56 -6.06
C THR A 216 19.78 16.79 -4.78
N ALA A 217 19.83 15.47 -4.83
CA ALA A 217 19.59 14.63 -3.67
C ALA A 217 20.66 14.80 -2.57
N HIS A 218 21.95 14.89 -2.94
CA HIS A 218 23.03 15.22 -2.01
C HIS A 218 22.81 16.59 -1.36
N ALA A 219 22.39 17.59 -2.15
CA ALA A 219 22.11 18.93 -1.61
C ALA A 219 20.96 18.91 -0.61
N VAL A 220 19.89 18.15 -0.88
CA VAL A 220 18.75 17.96 0.04
C VAL A 220 19.21 17.29 1.35
N LEU A 221 19.98 16.19 1.26
CA LEU A 221 20.46 15.48 2.44
C LEU A 221 21.43 16.32 3.28
N ASN A 222 22.40 16.98 2.63
CA ASN A 222 23.35 17.86 3.31
C ASN A 222 22.65 19.04 4.00
N TRP A 223 21.65 19.65 3.36
CA TRP A 223 20.85 20.72 3.95
C TRP A 223 20.16 20.30 5.25
N ILE A 224 19.68 19.05 5.31
CA ILE A 224 18.95 18.50 6.45
C ILE A 224 19.90 17.94 7.53
N GLY A 225 21.22 17.92 7.27
CA GLY A 225 22.25 17.55 8.24
C GLY A 225 22.74 16.11 8.14
N ILE A 226 22.52 15.45 7.00
CA ILE A 226 23.13 14.16 6.67
C ILE A 226 24.42 14.40 5.89
N GLU A 227 25.45 13.61 6.15
CA GLU A 227 26.74 13.71 5.45
C GLU A 227 26.74 12.69 4.29
N PRO A 228 26.46 13.09 3.04
CA PRO A 228 26.17 12.13 1.98
C PRO A 228 27.38 11.28 1.54
N ASP A 229 28.60 11.67 1.92
CA ASP A 229 29.83 10.88 1.67
C ASP A 229 30.03 9.73 2.67
N ARG A 230 29.23 9.68 3.73
CA ARG A 230 29.25 8.61 4.75
C ARG A 230 28.14 7.59 4.46
N PRO A 231 28.34 6.30 4.76
CA PRO A 231 27.33 5.28 4.51
C PRO A 231 26.08 5.55 5.37
N LEU A 232 24.92 5.55 4.72
CA LEU A 232 23.63 5.87 5.34
C LEU A 232 22.71 4.64 5.32
N VAL A 233 22.11 4.32 6.44
CA VAL A 233 20.98 3.39 6.51
C VAL A 233 19.73 4.14 6.95
N THR A 234 18.57 3.77 6.44
CA THR A 234 17.37 4.58 6.68
C THR A 234 16.13 3.73 6.87
N GLN A 235 15.32 4.08 7.87
CA GLN A 235 13.94 3.63 7.99
C GLN A 235 13.01 4.80 7.71
N VAL A 236 12.05 4.60 6.80
CA VAL A 236 10.95 5.55 6.55
C VAL A 236 9.65 4.91 7.03
N SER A 237 9.03 5.42 8.08
CA SER A 237 7.75 4.90 8.56
C SER A 237 7.08 5.89 9.51
N ARG A 238 5.77 5.76 9.72
CA ARG A 238 5.14 6.37 10.91
C ARG A 238 5.89 5.91 12.16
N PHE A 239 6.01 6.80 13.15
CA PHE A 239 6.52 6.41 14.46
C PHE A 239 5.41 5.69 15.20
N ASP A 240 5.41 4.37 15.06
CA ASP A 240 4.37 3.47 15.51
C ASP A 240 5.08 2.22 16.07
N PRO A 241 4.61 1.63 17.20
CA PRO A 241 5.30 0.49 17.82
C PRO A 241 5.46 -0.71 16.87
N TRP A 242 4.54 -0.90 15.94
CA TRP A 242 4.56 -2.00 14.98
C TRP A 242 5.64 -1.86 13.91
N LYS A 243 6.21 -0.65 13.75
CA LYS A 243 7.33 -0.38 12.82
C LYS A 243 8.70 -0.64 13.45
N ASP A 244 8.72 -0.87 14.76
CA ASP A 244 9.88 -1.18 15.58
C ASP A 244 11.13 -0.31 15.33
N PRO A 245 11.01 1.03 15.44
CA PRO A 245 12.15 1.94 15.27
C PRO A 245 13.24 1.74 16.35
N LEU A 246 12.88 1.24 17.53
CA LEU A 246 13.85 0.94 18.59
C LEU A 246 14.68 -0.30 18.23
N GLY A 247 14.06 -1.35 17.72
CA GLY A 247 14.79 -2.50 17.19
C GLY A 247 15.70 -2.14 16.00
N VAL A 248 15.35 -1.12 15.20
CA VAL A 248 16.25 -0.59 14.16
C VAL A 248 17.46 0.11 14.78
N ILE A 249 17.27 0.93 15.82
CA ILE A 249 18.37 1.57 16.55
C ILE A 249 19.31 0.52 17.14
N ASP A 250 18.77 -0.53 17.75
CA ASP A 250 19.56 -1.61 18.34
C ASP A 250 20.34 -2.38 17.26
N ALA A 251 19.73 -2.69 16.12
CA ALA A 251 20.42 -3.31 14.99
C ALA A 251 21.55 -2.42 14.45
N PHE A 252 21.31 -1.11 14.30
CA PHE A 252 22.34 -0.14 13.87
C PHE A 252 23.52 -0.13 14.84
N ARG A 253 23.28 -0.12 16.16
CA ARG A 253 24.34 -0.13 17.18
C ARG A 253 25.22 -1.37 17.15
N LEU A 254 24.65 -2.51 16.77
CA LEU A 254 25.40 -3.76 16.58
C LEU A 254 26.32 -3.69 15.35
N VAL A 255 25.91 -2.98 14.30
CA VAL A 255 26.64 -2.90 13.01
C VAL A 255 27.67 -1.77 12.99
N ARG A 256 27.39 -0.63 13.63
CA ARG A 256 28.24 0.56 13.60
C ARG A 256 29.73 0.32 13.90
N PRO A 257 30.14 -0.54 14.86
CA PRO A 257 31.56 -0.80 15.12
C PRO A 257 32.32 -1.39 13.91
N GLU A 258 31.61 -2.08 13.02
CA GLU A 258 32.18 -2.77 11.84
C GLU A 258 32.18 -1.88 10.58
N VAL A 259 31.44 -0.76 10.59
CA VAL A 259 31.27 0.12 9.42
C VAL A 259 31.61 1.56 9.82
N PRO A 260 32.87 2.00 9.60
CA PRO A 260 33.30 3.35 9.97
C PRO A 260 32.43 4.44 9.36
N GLY A 261 31.99 5.39 10.18
CA GLY A 261 31.19 6.53 9.74
C GLY A 261 29.73 6.22 9.42
N LEU A 262 29.22 5.01 9.70
CA LEU A 262 27.81 4.67 9.46
C LEU A 262 26.84 5.65 10.15
N GLN A 263 25.85 6.13 9.40
CA GLN A 263 24.75 6.98 9.88
C GLN A 263 23.41 6.23 9.80
N LEU A 264 22.52 6.50 10.75
CA LEU A 264 21.12 6.04 10.72
C LEU A 264 20.20 7.25 10.58
N ALA A 265 19.30 7.23 9.60
CA ALA A 265 18.17 8.15 9.55
C ALA A 265 16.86 7.41 9.88
N LEU A 266 16.12 7.94 10.85
CA LEU A 266 14.74 7.56 11.16
C LEU A 266 13.82 8.67 10.68
N VAL A 267 13.11 8.40 9.60
CA VAL A 267 12.25 9.39 8.92
C VAL A 267 10.80 9.00 9.13
N GLY A 268 10.03 9.85 9.83
CA GLY A 268 8.64 9.52 10.15
C GLY A 268 7.66 10.66 10.03
N SER A 269 6.46 10.35 9.56
CA SER A 269 5.34 11.30 9.57
C SER A 269 4.64 11.27 10.93
N MET A 270 4.49 12.44 11.54
CA MET A 270 3.70 12.68 12.73
C MET A 270 2.29 13.16 12.33
N ALA A 271 1.28 12.56 12.95
CA ALA A 271 -0.09 13.04 12.92
C ALA A 271 -0.40 13.71 14.27
N LEU A 272 -1.01 14.90 14.24
CA LEU A 272 -1.25 15.68 15.46
C LEU A 272 -2.26 15.00 16.41
N ASP A 273 -3.13 14.16 15.87
CA ASP A 273 -4.17 13.40 16.56
C ASP A 273 -3.75 11.96 16.89
N ASP A 274 -2.44 11.65 16.80
CA ASP A 274 -1.89 10.33 17.11
C ASP A 274 -1.04 10.30 18.39
N PRO A 275 -1.66 10.19 19.59
CA PRO A 275 -0.93 10.24 20.86
C PRO A 275 0.06 9.07 21.02
N GLU A 276 -0.23 7.90 20.44
CA GLU A 276 0.70 6.75 20.45
C GLU A 276 1.98 7.08 19.68
N GLY A 277 1.86 7.76 18.54
CA GLY A 277 3.02 8.17 17.75
C GLY A 277 3.92 9.17 18.45
N TRP A 278 3.34 10.09 19.24
CA TRP A 278 4.11 11.02 20.09
C TRP A 278 4.90 10.30 21.19
N GLU A 279 4.33 9.26 21.79
CA GLU A 279 5.02 8.46 22.80
C GLU A 279 6.19 7.66 22.20
N VAL A 280 5.99 7.07 21.01
CA VAL A 280 7.09 6.41 20.28
C VAL A 280 8.19 7.41 19.92
N TYR A 281 7.83 8.59 19.41
CA TYR A 281 8.79 9.65 19.11
C TYR A 281 9.61 10.08 20.33
N ARG A 282 8.97 10.21 21.49
CA ARG A 282 9.65 10.52 22.75
C ARG A 282 10.67 9.44 23.12
N ARG A 283 10.30 8.16 23.00
CA ARG A 283 11.19 7.03 23.26
C ARG A 283 12.38 7.00 22.30
N ILE A 284 12.15 7.26 21.01
CA ILE A 284 13.22 7.38 20.00
C ILE A 284 14.16 8.54 20.38
N SER A 285 13.61 9.71 20.71
CA SER A 285 14.38 10.90 21.08
C SER A 285 15.23 10.67 22.32
N ASP A 286 14.66 10.02 23.35
CA ASP A 286 15.39 9.65 24.56
C ASP A 286 16.52 8.64 24.26
N ALA A 287 16.25 7.66 23.40
CA ALA A 287 17.23 6.63 23.03
C ALA A 287 18.38 7.17 22.16
N THR A 288 18.18 8.26 21.43
CA THR A 288 19.12 8.81 20.43
C THR A 288 19.82 10.10 20.86
N ARG A 289 19.38 10.75 21.96
CA ARG A 289 19.85 12.07 22.42
C ARG A 289 21.37 12.28 22.44
N ALA A 290 22.14 11.25 22.79
CA ALA A 290 23.59 11.32 22.94
C ALA A 290 24.37 10.71 21.76
N ASP A 291 23.67 10.29 20.69
CA ASP A 291 24.26 9.58 19.56
C ASP A 291 24.24 10.48 18.31
N PRO A 292 25.39 11.09 17.92
CA PRO A 292 25.44 12.05 16.81
C PRO A 292 25.26 11.39 15.43
N ASP A 293 25.36 10.07 15.34
CA ASP A 293 25.23 9.31 14.09
C ASP A 293 23.80 8.80 13.85
N ILE A 294 22.87 9.09 14.77
CA ILE A 294 21.45 8.76 14.61
C ILE A 294 20.64 10.05 14.45
N HIS A 295 20.02 10.18 13.29
CA HIS A 295 19.26 11.35 12.89
C HIS A 295 17.76 11.03 12.86
N VAL A 296 16.94 11.87 13.49
CA VAL A 296 15.49 11.67 13.56
C VAL A 296 14.81 12.84 12.85
N PHE A 297 14.04 12.52 11.79
CA PHE A 297 13.38 13.53 10.98
C PHE A 297 11.87 13.28 10.88
N THR A 298 11.11 14.38 10.81
CA THR A 298 9.67 14.36 10.63
C THR A 298 9.15 15.40 9.65
N ASN A 299 7.88 15.27 9.25
CA ASN A 299 7.14 16.32 8.55
C ASN A 299 7.10 17.66 9.32
N LEU A 300 7.23 17.65 10.65
CA LEU A 300 7.31 18.86 11.47
C LEU A 300 8.67 19.56 11.37
N THR A 301 9.69 18.84 10.91
CA THR A 301 11.05 19.35 10.66
C THR A 301 11.33 19.58 9.17
N GLY A 302 10.29 19.63 8.34
CA GLY A 302 10.40 19.94 6.92
C GLY A 302 10.62 18.74 5.99
N VAL A 303 10.51 17.50 6.47
CA VAL A 303 10.64 16.32 5.60
C VAL A 303 9.33 15.98 4.91
N GLY A 304 9.29 16.15 3.59
CA GLY A 304 8.19 15.83 2.71
C GLY A 304 8.54 14.73 1.70
N ASN A 305 7.86 14.75 0.55
CA ASN A 305 8.01 13.70 -0.47
C ASN A 305 9.38 13.71 -1.14
N VAL A 306 9.94 14.88 -1.43
CA VAL A 306 11.24 15.02 -2.10
C VAL A 306 12.38 14.62 -1.17
N GLU A 307 12.29 14.97 0.11
CA GLU A 307 13.26 14.59 1.13
C GLU A 307 13.24 13.08 1.36
N VAL A 308 12.06 12.48 1.51
CA VAL A 308 11.92 11.01 1.59
C VAL A 308 12.49 10.34 0.34
N ASN A 309 12.27 10.91 -0.85
CA ASN A 309 12.86 10.40 -2.09
C ASN A 309 14.40 10.41 -2.02
N ALA A 310 14.99 11.53 -1.61
CA ALA A 310 16.43 11.68 -1.46
C ALA A 310 17.01 10.68 -0.43
N PHE A 311 16.37 10.52 0.73
CA PHE A 311 16.75 9.50 1.72
C PHE A 311 16.75 8.11 1.09
N GLN A 312 15.63 7.67 0.54
CA GLN A 312 15.50 6.32 -0.01
C GLN A 312 16.47 6.04 -1.17
N ARG A 313 16.79 7.05 -1.97
CA ARG A 313 17.73 6.93 -3.09
C ARG A 313 19.19 6.81 -2.62
N PHE A 314 19.56 7.48 -1.55
CA PHE A 314 20.97 7.62 -1.11
C PHE A 314 21.35 6.79 0.10
N SER A 315 20.40 6.11 0.74
CA SER A 315 20.73 5.06 1.69
C SER A 315 21.50 3.94 1.00
N SER A 316 22.60 3.49 1.61
CA SER A 316 23.29 2.26 1.23
C SER A 316 22.35 1.05 1.38
N VAL A 317 21.52 1.04 2.42
CA VAL A 317 20.52 0.00 2.70
C VAL A 317 19.30 0.64 3.36
N MET A 318 18.11 0.34 2.87
CA MET A 318 16.84 0.69 3.52
C MET A 318 16.45 -0.36 4.56
N ILE A 319 15.74 0.07 5.60
CA ILE A 319 15.27 -0.80 6.68
C ILE A 319 13.75 -0.62 6.84
N GLN A 320 12.98 -1.70 6.69
CA GLN A 320 11.55 -1.74 7.00
C GLN A 320 11.26 -2.89 7.96
N LYS A 321 11.81 -2.82 9.18
CA LYS A 321 11.78 -3.89 10.19
C LYS A 321 10.45 -3.99 10.95
N SER A 322 9.34 -3.94 10.22
CA SER A 322 7.99 -4.00 10.80
C SER A 322 7.71 -5.35 11.45
N ILE A 323 7.04 -5.32 12.60
CA ILE A 323 6.47 -6.49 13.29
C ILE A 323 5.09 -6.79 12.71
N ARG A 324 4.33 -5.74 12.37
CA ARG A 324 3.07 -5.82 11.63
C ARG A 324 3.06 -4.80 10.50
N GLU A 325 2.61 -5.24 9.33
CA GLU A 325 2.50 -4.39 8.14
C GLU A 325 1.25 -4.73 7.35
N GLY A 326 0.64 -3.73 6.72
CA GLY A 326 -0.35 -3.95 5.67
C GLY A 326 0.38 -4.39 4.41
N PHE A 327 0.48 -3.49 3.42
CA PHE A 327 1.34 -3.73 2.27
C PHE A 327 2.79 -3.30 2.53
N GLY A 328 2.97 -2.05 2.98
CA GLY A 328 4.27 -1.39 3.14
C GLY A 328 4.79 -0.79 1.82
N LEU A 329 4.14 0.28 1.33
CA LEU A 329 4.54 0.99 0.10
C LEU A 329 6.01 1.45 0.11
N VAL A 330 6.54 1.81 1.29
CA VAL A 330 7.95 2.18 1.48
C VAL A 330 8.92 1.11 0.96
N VAL A 331 8.53 -0.17 1.01
CA VAL A 331 9.34 -1.25 0.42
C VAL A 331 9.40 -1.07 -1.09
N SER A 332 8.26 -0.97 -1.79
CA SER A 332 8.21 -0.69 -3.23
C SER A 332 8.92 0.63 -3.59
N GLU A 333 8.80 1.67 -2.78
CA GLU A 333 9.49 2.96 -2.99
C GLU A 333 11.02 2.81 -2.96
N ALA A 334 11.56 2.03 -2.02
CA ALA A 334 12.99 1.74 -1.92
C ALA A 334 13.47 0.84 -3.06
N LEU A 335 12.75 -0.25 -3.31
CA LEU A 335 13.06 -1.18 -4.40
C LEU A 335 13.05 -0.47 -5.76
N TRP A 336 12.09 0.42 -6.01
CA TRP A 336 12.00 1.21 -7.24
C TRP A 336 13.24 2.06 -7.50
N LYS A 337 13.83 2.60 -6.43
CA LYS A 337 15.04 3.43 -6.49
C LYS A 337 16.31 2.59 -6.66
N GLY A 338 16.18 1.26 -6.65
CA GLY A 338 17.30 0.33 -6.73
C GLY A 338 18.07 0.22 -5.42
N THR A 339 17.45 0.59 -4.29
CA THR A 339 18.08 0.54 -2.97
C THR A 339 17.75 -0.79 -2.30
N PRO A 340 18.74 -1.60 -1.91
CA PRO A 340 18.48 -2.88 -1.26
C PRO A 340 17.84 -2.64 0.11
N ILE A 341 17.00 -3.58 0.55
CA ILE A 341 16.23 -3.44 1.79
C ILE A 341 16.39 -4.64 2.73
N VAL A 342 16.47 -4.38 4.03
CA VAL A 342 16.27 -5.38 5.09
C VAL A 342 14.89 -5.15 5.70
N ALA A 343 14.00 -6.13 5.62
CA ALA A 343 12.60 -5.93 5.97
C ALA A 343 12.03 -7.06 6.83
N GLY A 344 11.06 -6.73 7.69
CA GLY A 344 10.38 -7.72 8.54
C GLY A 344 9.54 -8.69 7.71
N ARG A 345 9.52 -9.98 8.08
CA ARG A 345 8.69 -11.00 7.42
C ARG A 345 7.22 -10.95 7.87
N THR A 346 6.52 -9.88 7.49
CA THR A 346 5.13 -9.65 7.93
C THR A 346 4.30 -8.97 6.84
N GLY A 347 2.98 -9.18 6.86
CA GLY A 347 2.05 -8.54 5.93
C GLY A 347 2.34 -8.80 4.46
N GLY A 348 2.35 -7.73 3.66
CA GLY A 348 2.65 -7.71 2.23
C GLY A 348 4.12 -7.51 1.89
N ILE A 349 5.01 -7.39 2.88
CA ILE A 349 6.45 -7.29 2.63
C ILE A 349 6.97 -8.53 1.87
N PRO A 350 6.65 -9.79 2.27
CA PRO A 350 7.13 -10.97 1.55
C PRO A 350 6.66 -11.03 0.09
N LEU A 351 5.49 -10.48 -0.22
CA LEU A 351 5.00 -10.36 -1.60
C LEU A 351 5.89 -9.39 -2.40
N GLN A 352 6.41 -8.33 -1.79
CA GLN A 352 7.27 -7.35 -2.47
C GLN A 352 8.72 -7.82 -2.64
N VAL A 353 9.23 -8.69 -1.77
CA VAL A 353 10.61 -9.23 -1.83
C VAL A 353 10.66 -10.73 -2.14
N ALA A 354 9.68 -11.24 -2.86
CA ALA A 354 9.60 -12.67 -3.17
C ALA A 354 10.85 -13.16 -3.93
N ASP A 355 11.23 -14.40 -3.67
CA ASP A 355 12.45 -15.05 -4.18
C ASP A 355 13.74 -14.25 -3.86
N ASP A 356 13.76 -13.60 -2.68
CA ASP A 356 14.85 -12.73 -2.19
C ASP A 356 15.19 -11.59 -3.17
N THR A 357 14.20 -11.16 -3.94
CA THR A 357 14.33 -10.05 -4.87
C THR A 357 14.37 -8.73 -4.11
N GLY A 358 15.31 -7.85 -4.42
CA GLY A 358 15.36 -6.52 -3.81
C GLY A 358 15.94 -6.46 -2.39
N GLY A 359 15.85 -7.53 -1.60
CA GLY A 359 16.19 -7.44 -0.19
C GLY A 359 16.15 -8.75 0.57
N LEU A 360 16.32 -8.65 1.90
CA LEU A 360 16.37 -9.77 2.83
C LEU A 360 15.26 -9.64 3.87
N LEU A 361 14.55 -10.75 4.09
CA LEU A 361 13.51 -10.86 5.11
C LEU A 361 14.10 -11.33 6.44
N VAL A 362 13.76 -10.65 7.53
CA VAL A 362 14.25 -10.93 8.88
C VAL A 362 13.10 -11.02 9.88
N ASP A 363 13.33 -11.78 10.95
CA ASP A 363 12.35 -12.04 12.01
C ASP A 363 12.79 -11.44 13.37
N SER A 364 14.04 -10.95 13.48
CA SER A 364 14.60 -10.38 14.72
C SER A 364 15.56 -9.22 14.49
N THR A 365 15.88 -8.48 15.56
CA THR A 365 16.91 -7.43 15.56
C THR A 365 18.30 -7.96 15.22
N ASP A 366 18.66 -9.14 15.73
CA ASP A 366 19.97 -9.75 15.45
C ASP A 366 20.10 -10.19 13.98
N GLU A 367 19.03 -10.75 13.41
CA GLU A 367 18.99 -11.04 11.98
C GLU A 367 19.04 -9.77 11.14
N CYS A 368 18.35 -8.71 11.57
CA CYS A 368 18.43 -7.39 10.92
C CYS A 368 19.86 -6.87 10.92
N ALA A 369 20.58 -6.93 12.05
CA ALA A 369 21.97 -6.50 12.15
C ALA A 369 22.89 -7.32 11.23
N LYS A 370 22.75 -8.65 11.23
CA LYS A 370 23.53 -9.55 10.35
C LYS A 370 23.29 -9.29 8.87
N ALA A 371 22.02 -9.15 8.48
CA ALA A 371 21.63 -8.85 7.10
C ALA A 371 22.16 -7.48 6.66
N LEU A 372 22.00 -6.46 7.53
CA LEU A 372 22.48 -5.11 7.28
C LEU A 372 23.99 -5.07 7.09
N LEU A 373 24.76 -5.69 7.99
CA LEU A 373 26.22 -5.78 7.88
C LEU A 373 26.64 -6.48 6.58
N GLY A 374 26.01 -7.61 6.24
CA GLY A 374 26.32 -8.35 5.02
C GLY A 374 26.08 -7.55 3.74
N LEU A 375 25.05 -6.71 3.70
CA LEU A 375 24.80 -5.83 2.55
C LEU A 375 25.76 -4.63 2.50
N LEU A 376 26.11 -4.05 3.65
CA LEU A 376 27.08 -2.95 3.73
C LEU A 376 28.50 -3.37 3.35
N GLN A 377 28.87 -4.64 3.60
CA GLN A 377 30.18 -5.19 3.27
C GLN A 377 30.29 -5.76 1.84
N ASP A 378 29.17 -5.97 1.16
CA ASP A 378 29.13 -6.50 -0.22
C ASP A 378 28.34 -5.56 -1.16
N PRO A 379 28.97 -4.49 -1.67
CA PRO A 379 28.33 -3.56 -2.60
C PRO A 379 27.86 -4.24 -3.90
N GLY A 380 28.53 -5.31 -4.34
CA GLY A 380 28.17 -6.04 -5.54
C GLY A 380 26.83 -6.77 -5.38
N ARG A 381 26.67 -7.48 -4.25
CA ARG A 381 25.39 -8.10 -3.89
C ARG A 381 24.30 -7.06 -3.68
N SER A 382 24.60 -5.96 -3.00
CA SER A 382 23.67 -4.84 -2.78
C SER A 382 23.15 -4.26 -4.09
N ALA A 383 24.04 -4.02 -5.07
CA ALA A 383 23.65 -3.55 -6.40
C ALA A 383 22.79 -4.57 -7.17
N ALA A 384 23.13 -5.87 -7.09
CA ALA A 384 22.36 -6.92 -7.73
C ALA A 384 20.94 -7.06 -7.14
N LEU A 385 20.81 -6.94 -5.81
CA LEU A 385 19.51 -6.88 -5.14
C LEU A 385 18.74 -5.62 -5.55
N GLY A 386 19.37 -4.46 -5.52
CA GLY A 386 18.76 -3.21 -5.97
C GLY A 386 18.17 -3.31 -7.39
N ALA A 387 18.95 -3.84 -8.33
CA ALA A 387 18.50 -4.04 -9.71
C ALA A 387 17.31 -5.00 -9.83
N SER A 388 17.35 -6.14 -9.12
CA SER A 388 16.25 -7.11 -9.14
C SER A 388 14.99 -6.56 -8.48
N GLY A 389 15.13 -5.83 -7.36
CA GLY A 389 14.05 -5.14 -6.67
C GLY A 389 13.33 -4.12 -7.55
N ARG A 390 14.10 -3.31 -8.28
CA ARG A 390 13.55 -2.32 -9.22
C ARG A 390 12.74 -2.99 -10.32
N GLU A 391 13.26 -4.07 -10.90
CA GLU A 391 12.56 -4.82 -11.94
C GLU A 391 11.27 -5.45 -11.40
N ARG A 392 11.28 -5.98 -10.18
CA ARG A 392 10.07 -6.51 -9.54
C ARG A 392 9.00 -5.43 -9.37
N VAL A 393 9.36 -4.25 -8.88
CA VAL A 393 8.42 -3.13 -8.78
C VAL A 393 7.89 -2.73 -10.15
N ARG A 394 8.77 -2.65 -11.17
CA ARG A 394 8.39 -2.33 -12.55
C ARG A 394 7.30 -3.24 -13.09
N GLN A 395 7.39 -4.54 -12.80
CA GLN A 395 6.48 -5.55 -13.30
C GLN A 395 5.14 -5.56 -12.55
N TYR A 396 5.15 -5.37 -11.22
CA TYR A 396 3.99 -5.71 -10.38
C TYR A 396 3.41 -4.54 -9.58
N PHE A 397 4.19 -3.50 -9.27
CA PHE A 397 3.82 -2.53 -8.23
C PHE A 397 3.85 -1.06 -8.71
N LEU A 398 3.77 -0.83 -10.03
CA LEU A 398 3.57 0.51 -10.60
C LEU A 398 2.09 0.82 -10.84
N LEU A 399 1.76 2.12 -10.84
CA LEU A 399 0.40 2.63 -10.95
C LEU A 399 -0.40 2.14 -12.18
N PRO A 400 0.18 2.02 -13.40
CA PRO A 400 -0.55 1.46 -14.54
C PRO A 400 -1.08 0.05 -14.32
N ARG A 401 -0.34 -0.79 -13.56
CA ARG A 401 -0.80 -2.14 -13.20
C ARG A 401 -2.00 -2.06 -12.25
N LEU A 402 -1.99 -1.13 -11.29
CA LEU A 402 -3.14 -0.89 -10.42
C LEU A 402 -4.38 -0.49 -11.20
N LEU A 403 -4.25 0.46 -12.12
CA LEU A 403 -5.38 0.88 -12.96
C LEU A 403 -5.87 -0.26 -13.85
N LEU A 404 -4.97 -1.12 -14.36
CA LEU A 404 -5.39 -2.28 -15.14
C LEU A 404 -6.27 -3.20 -14.30
N ASP A 405 -5.84 -3.50 -13.06
CA ASP A 405 -6.61 -4.34 -12.14
C ASP A 405 -7.96 -3.71 -11.79
N GLU A 406 -7.99 -2.43 -11.43
CA GLU A 406 -9.22 -1.73 -11.04
C GLU A 406 -10.18 -1.57 -12.22
N LEU A 407 -9.71 -1.16 -13.40
CA LEU A 407 -10.56 -1.04 -14.59
C LEU A 407 -11.06 -2.41 -15.07
N THR A 408 -10.27 -3.47 -14.92
CA THR A 408 -10.75 -4.83 -15.21
C THR A 408 -11.89 -5.23 -14.27
N LEU A 409 -11.81 -4.84 -13.00
CA LEU A 409 -12.91 -5.04 -12.05
C LEU A 409 -14.16 -4.27 -12.48
N LEU A 410 -14.02 -2.99 -12.84
CA LEU A 410 -15.15 -2.17 -13.28
C LEU A 410 -15.80 -2.73 -14.56
N ASP A 411 -14.99 -3.14 -15.54
CA ASP A 411 -15.46 -3.77 -16.78
C ASP A 411 -16.22 -5.06 -16.50
N GLY A 412 -15.73 -5.90 -15.58
CA GLY A 412 -16.45 -7.09 -15.13
C GLY A 412 -17.80 -6.78 -14.48
N LEU A 413 -17.81 -5.83 -13.54
CA LEU A 413 -19.05 -5.41 -12.87
C LEU A 413 -20.06 -4.78 -13.83
N ALA A 414 -19.60 -4.09 -14.88
CA ALA A 414 -20.46 -3.54 -15.94
C ALA A 414 -21.21 -4.64 -16.72
N HIS A 415 -20.65 -5.85 -16.77
CA HIS A 415 -21.22 -7.02 -17.44
C HIS A 415 -21.86 -8.02 -16.45
N ASP A 416 -22.11 -7.60 -15.20
CA ASP A 416 -22.69 -8.40 -14.12
C ASP A 416 -21.90 -9.69 -13.79
N ASP A 417 -20.58 -9.64 -13.99
CA ASP A 417 -19.71 -10.74 -13.60
C ASP A 417 -19.56 -10.82 -12.08
N PRO A 418 -19.61 -12.03 -11.48
CA PRO A 418 -19.44 -12.17 -10.05
C PRO A 418 -18.02 -11.77 -9.62
N PRO A 419 -17.85 -11.01 -8.53
CA PRO A 419 -16.53 -10.72 -7.96
C PRO A 419 -15.78 -12.01 -7.63
N GLY A 420 -14.46 -11.95 -7.63
CA GLY A 420 -13.60 -13.14 -7.45
C GLY A 420 -13.57 -14.11 -8.64
N ALA A 421 -14.51 -14.07 -9.58
CA ALA A 421 -14.36 -14.72 -10.90
C ALA A 421 -13.46 -13.91 -11.86
N LEU A 422 -13.19 -12.65 -11.54
CA LEU A 422 -12.23 -11.82 -12.26
C LEU A 422 -10.79 -12.29 -12.02
N MET A 423 -10.53 -12.95 -10.89
CA MET A 423 -9.27 -13.65 -10.63
C MET A 423 -9.04 -14.85 -11.56
N SER A 424 -10.12 -15.47 -12.07
CA SER A 424 -10.06 -16.68 -12.91
C SER A 424 -10.29 -16.44 -14.40
N ARG A 425 -10.77 -15.25 -14.80
CA ARG A 425 -11.00 -14.90 -16.22
C ARG A 425 -9.73 -14.76 -17.05
N PHE A 426 -8.62 -14.43 -16.42
CA PHE A 426 -7.36 -14.23 -17.13
C PHE A 426 -6.40 -15.35 -16.74
N ASP A 427 -5.98 -16.15 -17.72
CA ASP A 427 -4.97 -17.23 -17.62
C ASP A 427 -3.57 -16.73 -17.15
N HIS A 428 -3.48 -15.48 -16.72
CA HIS A 428 -2.28 -14.75 -16.40
C HIS A 428 -2.31 -14.16 -14.99
N ARG A 429 -3.22 -14.55 -14.09
CA ARG A 429 -3.12 -14.19 -12.66
C ARG A 429 -2.52 -15.30 -11.82
N ASP A 430 -1.73 -14.92 -10.84
CA ASP A 430 -1.16 -15.83 -9.85
C ASP A 430 -2.28 -16.31 -8.91
N PRO A 431 -2.56 -17.63 -8.84
CA PRO A 431 -3.67 -18.15 -8.05
C PRO A 431 -3.42 -18.12 -6.54
N VAL A 432 -2.21 -17.77 -6.09
CA VAL A 432 -1.85 -17.68 -4.67
C VAL A 432 -1.96 -16.25 -4.17
N CYS A 433 -1.37 -15.29 -4.89
CA CYS A 433 -1.31 -13.90 -4.44
C CYS A 433 -2.25 -12.94 -5.19
N GLY A 434 -2.78 -13.36 -6.35
CA GLY A 434 -3.69 -12.56 -7.17
C GLY A 434 -3.02 -11.58 -8.14
N LEU A 435 -1.69 -11.44 -8.13
CA LEU A 435 -0.98 -10.54 -9.05
C LEU A 435 -1.12 -11.00 -10.50
N GLY A 436 -1.27 -10.04 -11.41
CA GLY A 436 -1.05 -10.27 -12.84
C GLY A 436 0.39 -10.74 -13.10
N VAL A 437 0.54 -11.71 -13.99
CA VAL A 437 1.80 -12.39 -14.29
C VAL A 437 2.17 -12.11 -15.74
N PRO A 438 3.42 -11.68 -16.01
CA PRO A 438 3.88 -11.44 -17.37
C PRO A 438 3.69 -12.69 -18.26
N PRO A 439 3.13 -12.54 -19.46
CA PRO A 439 3.06 -13.65 -20.42
C PRO A 439 4.48 -13.92 -20.98
N GLY A 440 4.87 -15.19 -21.10
CA GLY A 440 6.08 -15.59 -21.81
C GLY A 440 6.97 -16.65 -21.14
N ALA A 441 8.09 -16.95 -21.81
CA ALA A 441 9.08 -17.91 -21.33
C ALA A 441 9.86 -17.35 -20.11
N GLY A 442 9.94 -18.15 -19.04
CA GLY A 442 10.64 -17.79 -17.80
C GLY A 442 9.72 -17.51 -16.61
N THR A 443 8.43 -17.28 -16.86
CA THR A 443 7.40 -17.22 -15.82
C THR A 443 7.28 -18.57 -15.12
N PRO A 444 7.39 -18.64 -13.78
CA PRO A 444 7.15 -19.87 -13.03
C PRO A 444 5.75 -20.42 -13.36
N SER A 445 5.65 -21.71 -13.67
CA SER A 445 4.37 -22.34 -14.01
C SER A 445 4.26 -23.78 -13.48
N ALA A 446 3.03 -24.28 -13.37
CA ALA A 446 2.72 -25.64 -12.95
C ALA A 446 1.44 -26.13 -13.61
N ILE A 447 1.37 -27.44 -13.91
CA ILE A 447 0.17 -28.08 -14.43
C ILE A 447 -0.57 -28.75 -13.26
N ALA A 448 -1.85 -28.43 -13.09
CA ALA A 448 -2.75 -29.11 -12.15
C ALA A 448 -4.16 -29.19 -12.76
N ASP A 449 -4.87 -30.29 -12.54
CA ASP A 449 -6.23 -30.54 -13.09
C ASP A 449 -6.38 -30.26 -14.59
N GLY A 450 -5.34 -30.54 -15.39
CA GLY A 450 -5.34 -30.29 -16.83
C GLY A 450 -5.17 -28.81 -17.23
N HIS A 451 -4.96 -27.90 -16.28
CA HIS A 451 -4.76 -26.47 -16.49
C HIS A 451 -3.31 -26.06 -16.20
N THR A 452 -2.77 -25.12 -16.97
CA THR A 452 -1.45 -24.52 -16.72
C THR A 452 -1.63 -23.24 -15.92
N TYR A 453 -1.11 -23.22 -14.69
CA TYR A 453 -1.10 -22.05 -13.82
C TYR A 453 0.24 -21.32 -13.96
N SER A 454 0.19 -19.99 -13.97
CA SER A 454 1.36 -19.10 -13.98
C SER A 454 1.47 -18.38 -12.63
N PHE A 455 2.70 -18.09 -12.18
CA PHE A 455 2.95 -17.50 -10.87
C PHE A 455 3.91 -16.30 -10.98
N CYS A 456 3.73 -15.30 -10.12
CA CYS A 456 4.60 -14.12 -10.03
C CYS A 456 5.96 -14.42 -9.37
N SER A 457 6.11 -15.59 -8.73
CA SER A 457 7.33 -16.03 -8.06
C SER A 457 7.39 -17.56 -7.90
N GLN A 458 8.60 -18.09 -7.70
CA GLN A 458 8.80 -19.51 -7.36
C GLN A 458 8.22 -19.84 -5.99
N GLN A 459 8.25 -18.89 -5.05
CA GLN A 459 7.55 -19.00 -3.77
C GLN A 459 6.05 -19.24 -3.94
N CYS A 460 5.35 -18.48 -4.78
CA CYS A 460 3.91 -18.70 -5.03
C CYS A 460 3.66 -20.06 -5.69
N ARG A 461 4.45 -20.42 -6.71
CA ARG A 461 4.38 -21.75 -7.33
C ARG A 461 4.54 -22.89 -6.30
N THR A 462 5.51 -22.75 -5.40
CA THR A 462 5.76 -23.75 -4.35
C THR A 462 4.62 -23.82 -3.34
N ALA A 463 4.09 -22.67 -2.92
CA ALA A 463 2.93 -22.60 -2.02
C ALA A 463 1.70 -23.27 -2.64
N PHE A 464 1.42 -23.02 -3.92
CA PHE A 464 0.33 -23.65 -4.67
C PHE A 464 0.46 -25.18 -4.69
N LEU A 465 1.64 -25.71 -5.06
CA LEU A 465 1.86 -27.15 -5.11
C LEU A 465 1.73 -27.80 -3.73
N ARG A 466 2.22 -27.14 -2.67
CA ARG A 466 2.11 -27.62 -1.29
C ARG A 466 0.65 -27.73 -0.82
N ALA A 467 -0.15 -26.68 -1.03
CA ALA A 467 -1.56 -26.66 -0.65
C ALA A 467 -2.35 -27.82 -1.28
N ARG A 468 -2.00 -28.22 -2.51
CA ARG A 468 -2.65 -29.31 -3.25
C ARG A 468 -2.12 -30.70 -2.89
N SER A 469 -0.87 -30.80 -2.44
CA SER A 469 -0.31 -32.06 -1.93
C SER A 469 -0.81 -32.41 -0.52
N GLY A 470 -1.16 -31.40 0.28
CA GLY A 470 -1.67 -31.56 1.65
C GLY A 470 -3.17 -31.91 1.76
N SER A 471 -3.92 -31.88 0.65
CA SER A 471 -5.34 -32.26 0.60
C SER A 471 -5.56 -33.74 0.28
N ALA A 472 -4.51 -34.56 0.26
CA ALA A 472 -4.54 -35.99 -0.07
C ALA A 472 -4.20 -36.93 1.10
N SER A 473 -4.27 -36.45 2.36
CA SER A 473 -4.03 -37.27 3.57
C SER A 473 -5.23 -37.29 4.50
#